data_AF-A0A7R9JNP2-F1
#
_entry.id   AF-A0A7R9JNP2-F1
#
_cell.length_a   1.000
_cell.length_b   1.000
_cell.length_c   1.000
_cell.angle_alpha   90.00
_cell.angle_beta   90.00
_cell.angle_gamma   90.00
#
_symmetry.space_group_name_H-M   'P 1'
#
loop_
_entity.id
_entity.type
_entity.pdbx_description
1 polymer ?
#
loop_
_entity_poly.entity_id
_entity_poly.type
_entity_poly.pdbx_seq_one_letter_code
_entity_poly.pdbx_strand_id
1 'polypeptide(L)'
;MQLFVMWNVGIYTSPFLATVLWRRGYFVIDGVTTIAKFLTGIGLVIAVSYYLRGVGRAGNPVYTTFFNTFLAAKKNLNRDNKRALMVYDFEYSSWPVEFKCEKKGEPWHPPTRRSALAYVMGLPCHVASYIVAHTFGLKLVYPGSISMLQYAMSKFLVEGRMKLVKEHSGERFKLQTLDGNEIDSMFIDKRNRHENGNILVVCAEGNAGFYEIGVMVTPIEANYSVLGYNHPGFGGSTGTPYPDQEQNAIDAVMQFAIQRLNFLPENIILFGWSIGGYSTSWAAAQYPKIRGLILDATFDDVLPLAILKMPQLLAPIVRTTIREYINLNNYQLLTNYPGPVLIVRRTEDEVICTEESNLSTNRGNNLLVKLLRYRFPEVIESEQFTLLHDYLSLDTQKQ
;
A
#
# COMPACT_ATOMS: atom_id res chain seq x y z
N MET A 1 -3.02 -25.04 1.90
CA MET A 1 -2.37 -24.16 2.90
C MET A 1 -0.92 -23.95 2.47
N GLN A 2 -0.56 -22.76 2.00
CA GLN A 2 0.81 -22.47 1.54
C GLN A 2 1.81 -22.67 2.70
N LEU A 3 3.03 -23.11 2.37
CA LEU A 3 4.16 -23.25 3.31
C LEU A 3 4.33 -22.01 4.21
N PHE A 4 4.03 -20.82 3.68
CA PHE A 4 4.07 -19.56 4.41
C PHE A 4 3.10 -19.49 5.62
N VAL A 5 1.88 -20.00 5.49
CA VAL A 5 0.91 -20.02 6.61
C VAL A 5 1.36 -21.04 7.67
N MET A 6 1.84 -22.21 7.23
CA MET A 6 2.42 -23.22 8.11
C MET A 6 3.64 -22.68 8.87
N TRP A 7 4.50 -21.91 8.20
CA TRP A 7 5.68 -21.28 8.78
C TRP A 7 5.30 -20.30 9.88
N ASN A 8 4.37 -19.38 9.61
CA ASN A 8 3.91 -18.40 10.60
C ASN A 8 3.25 -19.08 11.80
N VAL A 9 2.32 -20.02 11.57
CA VAL A 9 1.70 -20.81 12.64
C VAL A 9 2.76 -21.58 13.43
N GLY A 10 3.76 -22.15 12.76
CA GLY A 10 4.88 -22.84 13.37
C GLY A 10 5.69 -21.95 14.30
N ILE A 11 6.03 -20.73 13.87
CA ILE A 11 6.74 -19.76 14.72
C ILE A 11 5.91 -19.42 15.97
N TYR A 12 4.63 -19.10 15.82
CA TYR A 12 3.77 -18.72 16.96
C TYR A 12 3.48 -19.88 17.91
N THR A 13 3.45 -21.13 17.42
CA THR A 13 3.22 -22.32 18.25
C THR A 13 4.51 -22.93 18.82
N SER A 14 5.68 -22.50 18.34
CA SER A 14 6.98 -23.05 18.73
C SER A 14 7.29 -22.96 20.24
N PRO A 15 6.97 -21.89 20.99
CA PRO A 15 7.26 -21.83 22.41
C PRO A 15 6.43 -22.83 23.22
N PHE A 16 5.17 -23.03 22.80
CA PHE A 16 4.27 -24.01 23.40
C PHE A 16 4.77 -25.44 23.14
N LEU A 17 5.13 -25.74 21.89
CA LEU A 17 5.69 -27.05 21.50
C LEU A 17 7.00 -27.34 22.24
N ALA A 18 7.91 -26.37 22.34
CA ALA A 18 9.16 -26.50 23.08
C ALA A 18 8.91 -26.81 24.57
N THR A 19 7.93 -26.15 25.18
CA THR A 19 7.54 -26.39 26.58
C THR A 19 6.98 -27.80 26.79
N VAL A 20 6.16 -28.29 25.85
CA VAL A 20 5.62 -29.66 25.86
C VAL A 20 6.72 -30.71 25.70
N LEU A 21 7.65 -30.49 24.76
CA LEU A 21 8.79 -31.38 24.53
C LEU A 21 9.72 -31.44 25.75
N TRP A 22 9.94 -30.30 26.40
CA TRP A 22 10.70 -30.19 27.64
C TRP A 22 10.04 -30.99 28.79
N ARG A 23 8.74 -30.75 29.04
CA ARG A 23 7.99 -31.45 30.10
C ARG A 23 7.94 -32.97 29.93
N ARG A 24 8.00 -33.46 28.70
CA ARG A 24 7.95 -34.90 28.39
C ARG A 24 9.34 -35.56 28.30
N GLY A 25 10.42 -34.85 28.65
CA GLY A 25 11.76 -35.42 28.71
C GLY A 25 12.37 -35.76 27.34
N TYR A 26 11.86 -35.18 26.24
CA TYR A 26 12.36 -35.47 24.90
C TYR A 26 13.80 -34.96 24.65
N PHE A 27 14.37 -34.18 25.57
CA PHE A 27 15.76 -33.73 25.53
C PHE A 27 16.74 -34.68 26.24
N VAL A 28 16.27 -35.82 26.77
CA VAL A 28 17.11 -36.91 27.28
C VAL A 28 17.57 -37.81 26.11
N ILE A 29 18.68 -38.55 26.24
CA ILE A 29 19.29 -39.38 25.18
C ILE A 29 18.26 -40.23 24.41
N ASP A 30 17.34 -40.91 25.10
CA ASP A 30 16.28 -41.72 24.48
C ASP A 30 15.23 -40.88 23.73
N GLY A 31 14.93 -39.69 24.23
CA GLY A 31 14.07 -38.71 23.57
C GLY A 31 14.69 -38.14 22.30
N VAL A 32 16.00 -37.86 22.33
CA VAL A 32 16.77 -37.34 21.20
C VAL A 32 16.81 -38.36 20.07
N THR A 33 17.03 -39.65 20.36
CA THR A 33 16.99 -40.70 19.33
C THR A 33 15.61 -40.83 18.69
N THR A 34 14.54 -40.66 19.45
CA THR A 34 13.15 -40.67 18.96
C THR A 34 12.88 -39.46 18.05
N ILE A 35 13.30 -38.25 18.47
CA ILE A 35 13.22 -37.03 17.65
C ILE A 35 14.02 -37.22 16.35
N ALA A 36 15.24 -37.75 16.42
CA ALA A 36 16.10 -37.94 15.26
C ALA A 36 15.46 -38.89 14.23
N LYS A 37 14.87 -40.01 14.68
CA LYS A 37 14.12 -40.94 13.82
C LYS A 37 12.92 -40.25 13.16
N PHE A 38 12.17 -39.46 13.93
CA PHE A 38 11.00 -38.73 13.44
C PHE A 38 11.38 -37.66 12.40
N LEU A 39 12.39 -36.84 12.69
CA LEU A 39 12.90 -35.83 11.76
C LEU A 39 13.50 -36.45 10.50
N THR A 40 14.20 -37.58 10.63
CA THR A 40 14.73 -38.32 9.47
C THR A 40 13.60 -38.87 8.61
N GLY A 41 12.56 -39.44 9.22
CA GLY A 41 11.37 -39.93 8.52
C GLY A 41 10.65 -38.81 7.77
N ILE A 42 10.38 -37.67 8.44
CA ILE A 42 9.80 -36.48 7.81
C ILE A 42 10.70 -35.96 6.68
N GLY A 43 12.01 -35.86 6.93
CA GLY A 43 12.99 -35.40 5.95
C GLY A 43 12.99 -36.26 4.69
N LEU A 44 12.90 -37.59 4.85
CA LEU A 44 12.83 -38.53 3.72
C LEU A 44 11.53 -38.38 2.94
N VAL A 45 10.38 -38.25 3.62
CA VAL A 45 9.09 -37.99 2.97
C VAL A 45 9.12 -36.68 2.19
N ILE A 46 9.68 -35.62 2.76
CA ILE A 46 9.84 -34.32 2.09
C ILE A 46 10.77 -34.45 0.88
N ALA A 47 11.92 -35.12 1.01
CA ALA A 47 12.87 -35.31 -0.07
C ALA A 47 12.26 -36.10 -1.24
N VAL A 48 11.59 -37.22 -0.94
CA VAL A 48 10.88 -38.02 -1.95
C VAL A 48 9.76 -37.20 -2.60
N SER A 49 9.00 -36.42 -1.82
CA SER A 49 7.94 -35.55 -2.34
C SER A 49 8.50 -34.49 -3.32
N TYR A 50 9.59 -33.82 -2.97
CA TYR A 50 10.27 -32.86 -3.86
C TYR A 50 10.83 -33.53 -5.10
N TYR A 51 11.42 -34.72 -4.98
CA TYR A 51 11.92 -35.49 -6.12
C TYR A 51 10.79 -35.85 -7.09
N LEU A 52 9.70 -36.44 -6.60
CA LEU A 52 8.53 -36.78 -7.42
C LEU A 52 7.91 -35.55 -8.07
N ARG A 53 7.83 -34.43 -7.34
CA ARG A 53 7.36 -33.16 -7.88
C ARG A 53 8.29 -32.62 -8.97
N GLY A 54 9.61 -32.79 -8.80
CA GLY A 54 10.62 -32.43 -9.79
C GLY A 54 10.47 -33.23 -11.08
N VAL A 55 10.36 -34.56 -10.97
CA VAL A 55 10.12 -35.46 -12.12
C VAL A 55 8.81 -35.11 -12.83
N GLY A 56 7.72 -34.91 -12.09
CA GLY A 56 6.43 -34.53 -12.66
C GLY A 56 6.46 -33.19 -13.40
N ARG A 57 7.24 -32.22 -12.90
CA ARG A 57 7.46 -30.93 -13.56
C ARG A 57 8.32 -31.06 -14.82
N ALA A 58 9.38 -31.87 -14.78
CA ALA A 58 10.25 -32.12 -15.92
C ALA A 58 9.52 -32.84 -17.08
N GLY A 59 8.56 -33.72 -16.76
CA GLY A 59 7.72 -34.41 -17.75
C GLY A 59 6.56 -33.56 -18.30
N ASN A 60 6.28 -32.37 -17.75
CA ASN A 60 5.16 -31.54 -18.20
C ASN A 60 5.62 -30.52 -19.26
N PRO A 61 5.11 -30.59 -20.51
CA PRO A 61 5.53 -29.71 -21.60
C PRO A 61 5.17 -28.23 -21.36
N VAL A 62 4.06 -27.97 -20.66
CA VAL A 62 3.64 -26.60 -20.32
C VAL A 62 4.60 -26.00 -19.28
N TYR A 63 4.95 -26.78 -18.25
CA TYR A 63 5.87 -26.32 -17.21
C TYR A 63 7.29 -26.09 -17.75
N THR A 64 7.80 -26.98 -18.59
CA THR A 64 9.13 -26.82 -19.20
C THR A 64 9.19 -25.59 -20.12
N THR A 65 8.13 -25.34 -20.90
CA THR A 65 8.01 -24.11 -21.72
C THR A 65 8.01 -22.86 -20.84
N PHE A 66 7.21 -22.86 -19.78
CA PHE A 66 7.20 -21.79 -18.77
C PHE A 66 8.61 -21.59 -18.17
N PHE A 67 9.24 -22.65 -17.70
CA PHE A 67 10.53 -22.60 -17.01
C PHE A 67 11.64 -22.07 -17.93
N ASN A 68 11.67 -22.49 -19.19
CA ASN A 68 12.61 -21.98 -20.19
C ASN A 68 12.36 -20.48 -20.47
N THR A 69 11.10 -20.08 -20.61
CA THR A 69 10.71 -18.67 -20.79
C THR A 69 11.12 -17.82 -19.58
N PHE A 70 10.88 -18.35 -18.37
CA PHE A 70 11.26 -17.73 -17.11
C PHE A 70 12.78 -17.55 -16.98
N LEU A 71 13.57 -18.60 -17.27
CA LEU A 71 15.03 -18.51 -17.27
C LEU A 71 15.55 -17.50 -18.29
N ALA A 72 14.96 -17.47 -19.49
CA ALA A 72 15.31 -16.49 -20.51
C ALA A 72 15.00 -15.06 -20.04
N ALA A 73 13.82 -14.82 -19.46
CA ALA A 73 13.42 -13.53 -18.91
C ALA A 73 14.32 -13.09 -17.74
N LYS A 74 14.72 -14.02 -16.86
CA LYS A 74 15.63 -13.74 -15.74
C LYS A 74 17.04 -13.38 -16.22
N LYS A 75 17.50 -13.96 -17.33
CA LYS A 75 18.80 -13.65 -17.92
C LYS A 75 18.79 -12.30 -18.64
N ASN A 76 17.77 -12.03 -19.44
CA ASN A 76 17.60 -10.78 -20.17
C ASN A 76 16.11 -10.55 -20.48
N LEU A 77 15.46 -9.63 -19.78
CA LEU A 77 14.05 -9.33 -19.99
C LEU A 77 13.88 -8.47 -21.24
N ASN A 78 13.15 -8.99 -22.22
CA ASN A 78 12.78 -8.29 -23.45
C ASN A 78 11.25 -8.33 -23.63
N ARG A 79 10.74 -7.66 -24.66
CA ARG A 79 9.29 -7.54 -24.87
C ARG A 79 8.63 -8.90 -25.15
N ASP A 80 9.29 -9.77 -25.91
CA ASP A 80 8.72 -11.04 -26.35
C ASP A 80 8.65 -12.06 -25.22
N ASN A 81 9.75 -12.21 -24.46
CA ASN A 81 9.76 -13.11 -23.31
C ASN A 81 8.91 -12.59 -22.15
N LYS A 82 8.79 -11.27 -21.96
CA LYS A 82 7.81 -10.69 -21.04
C LYS A 82 6.39 -11.08 -21.44
N ARG A 83 6.04 -10.90 -22.72
CA ARG A 83 4.71 -11.24 -23.22
C ARG A 83 4.39 -12.73 -23.04
N ALA A 84 5.35 -13.61 -23.28
CA ALA A 84 5.21 -15.03 -23.02
C ALA A 84 5.07 -15.33 -21.51
N LEU A 85 5.82 -14.63 -20.66
CA LEU A 85 5.79 -14.81 -19.20
C LEU A 85 4.46 -14.35 -18.58
N MET A 86 3.85 -13.29 -19.10
CA MET A 86 2.55 -12.75 -18.63
C MET A 86 1.37 -13.73 -18.78
N VAL A 87 1.51 -14.79 -19.59
CA VAL A 87 0.48 -15.82 -19.75
C VAL A 87 0.40 -16.74 -18.52
N TYR A 88 1.45 -16.77 -17.70
CA TYR A 88 1.55 -17.66 -16.55
C TYR A 88 1.36 -16.91 -15.23
N ASP A 89 0.64 -17.53 -14.30
CA ASP A 89 0.63 -17.12 -12.90
C ASP A 89 1.70 -17.88 -12.12
N PHE A 90 2.56 -17.15 -11.42
CA PHE A 90 3.64 -17.69 -10.61
C PHE A 90 4.03 -16.73 -9.49
N GLU A 91 4.92 -17.19 -8.61
CA GLU A 91 5.32 -16.42 -7.44
C GLU A 91 5.94 -15.08 -7.82
N TYR A 92 5.32 -14.00 -7.37
CA TYR A 92 5.73 -12.65 -7.73
C TYR A 92 7.16 -12.32 -7.29
N SER A 93 7.65 -12.90 -6.19
CA SER A 93 9.05 -12.79 -5.75
C SER A 93 10.05 -13.16 -6.85
N SER A 94 9.67 -14.08 -7.73
CA SER A 94 10.51 -14.54 -8.84
C SER A 94 10.42 -13.65 -10.09
N TRP A 95 9.41 -12.79 -10.20
CA TRP A 95 9.25 -11.87 -11.33
C TRP A 95 10.46 -10.90 -11.40
N PRO A 96 11.08 -10.67 -12.57
CA PRO A 96 12.24 -9.81 -12.68
C PRO A 96 11.88 -8.34 -12.45
N VAL A 97 12.75 -7.59 -11.78
CA VAL A 97 12.60 -6.13 -11.63
C VAL A 97 12.75 -5.47 -12.99
N GLU A 98 11.75 -4.67 -13.39
CA GLU A 98 11.69 -4.06 -14.73
C GLU A 98 12.10 -2.59 -14.72
N PHE A 99 12.01 -1.95 -13.56
CA PHE A 99 12.37 -0.56 -13.35
C PHE A 99 12.94 -0.39 -11.95
N LYS A 100 14.01 0.39 -11.83
CA LYS A 100 14.64 0.74 -10.57
C LYS A 100 14.57 2.24 -10.39
N CYS A 101 14.01 2.66 -9.27
CA CYS A 101 13.92 4.06 -8.90
C CYS A 101 15.32 4.64 -8.71
N GLU A 102 15.55 5.84 -9.25
CA GLU A 102 16.79 6.58 -9.05
C GLU A 102 16.62 7.59 -7.90
N LYS A 103 17.70 7.87 -7.18
CA LYS A 103 17.66 8.82 -6.07
C LYS A 103 17.41 10.23 -6.59
N LYS A 104 16.29 10.85 -6.20
CA LYS A 104 16.00 12.27 -6.40
C LYS A 104 16.01 13.03 -5.07
N GLY A 105 16.93 13.99 -4.95
CA GLY A 105 16.93 14.99 -3.87
C GLY A 105 16.99 14.43 -2.44
N GLU A 106 16.94 15.33 -1.46
CA GLU A 106 16.73 14.94 -0.06
C GLU A 106 15.21 14.84 0.21
N PRO A 107 14.76 13.80 0.93
CA PRO A 107 13.37 13.71 1.34
C PRO A 107 12.98 14.93 2.18
N TRP A 108 11.80 15.50 1.92
CA TRP A 108 11.27 16.53 2.80
C TRP A 108 10.91 15.91 4.15
N HIS A 109 11.68 16.26 5.18
CA HIS A 109 11.37 15.94 6.56
C HIS A 109 10.83 17.18 7.26
N PRO A 110 9.63 17.13 7.87
CA PRO A 110 9.18 18.23 8.71
C PRO A 110 10.16 18.40 9.89
N PRO A 111 10.58 19.64 10.21
CA PRO A 111 11.52 19.87 11.29
C PRO A 111 10.91 19.47 12.63
N THR A 112 11.52 18.49 13.30
CA THR A 112 11.15 18.08 14.66
C THR A 112 12.00 18.85 15.68
N ARG A 113 11.53 20.02 16.10
CA ARG A 113 12.11 20.69 17.29
C ARG A 113 11.47 20.12 18.54
N ARG A 114 12.24 19.39 19.36
CA ARG A 114 11.80 18.98 20.71
C ARG A 114 12.84 19.37 21.76
N SER A 115 12.36 19.85 22.90
CA SER A 115 13.18 20.08 24.10
C SER A 115 13.66 18.74 24.67
N ALA A 116 14.96 18.64 24.98
CA ALA A 116 15.57 17.42 25.51
C ALA A 116 14.92 16.94 26.83
N LEU A 117 14.46 17.88 27.67
CA LEU A 117 13.79 17.56 28.94
C LEU A 117 12.42 16.88 28.71
N ALA A 118 11.66 17.35 27.71
CA ALA A 118 10.37 16.78 27.36
C ALA A 118 10.50 15.36 26.76
N TYR A 119 11.61 15.10 26.06
CA TYR A 119 11.91 13.78 25.50
C TYR A 119 12.19 12.74 26.60
N VAL A 120 12.99 13.11 27.62
CA VAL A 120 13.33 12.21 28.74
C VAL A 120 12.09 11.88 29.58
N MET A 121 11.26 12.87 29.90
CA MET A 121 10.02 12.65 30.66
C MET A 121 8.99 11.80 29.88
N GLY A 122 9.05 11.79 28.54
CA GLY A 122 8.18 11.01 27.66
C GLY A 122 8.68 9.59 27.35
N LEU A 123 9.85 9.17 27.83
CA LEU A 123 10.50 7.91 27.42
C LEU A 123 9.59 6.66 27.51
N PRO A 124 8.82 6.42 28.58
CA PRO A 124 7.91 5.27 28.64
C PRO A 124 6.86 5.28 27.53
N CYS A 125 6.33 6.47 27.19
CA CYS A 125 5.37 6.65 26.12
C CYS A 125 6.02 6.43 24.75
N HIS A 126 7.26 6.87 24.53
CA HIS A 126 8.00 6.62 23.30
C HIS A 126 8.30 5.14 23.09
N VAL A 127 8.73 4.42 24.13
CA VAL A 127 8.97 2.97 24.06
C VAL A 127 7.66 2.23 23.76
N ALA A 128 6.58 2.56 24.48
CA ALA A 128 5.26 1.97 24.21
C ALA A 128 4.80 2.26 22.78
N SER A 129 4.97 3.50 22.31
CA SER A 129 4.59 3.92 20.95
C SER A 129 5.41 3.20 19.88
N TYR A 130 6.71 3.01 20.11
CA TYR A 130 7.57 2.23 19.23
C TYR A 130 7.08 0.78 19.14
N ILE A 131 6.79 0.14 20.27
CA ILE A 131 6.26 -1.22 20.31
C ILE A 131 4.93 -1.29 19.55
N VAL A 132 4.00 -0.36 19.82
CA VAL A 132 2.70 -0.32 19.13
C VAL A 132 2.88 -0.18 17.63
N ALA A 133 3.67 0.79 17.16
CA ALA A 133 3.92 1.02 15.73
C ALA A 133 4.45 -0.23 15.02
N HIS A 134 5.45 -0.90 15.62
CA HIS A 134 6.19 -2.00 14.99
C HIS A 134 5.59 -3.39 15.19
N THR A 135 4.47 -3.53 15.93
CA THR A 135 3.82 -4.83 16.18
C THR A 135 2.46 -4.94 15.52
N PHE A 136 1.52 -4.06 15.88
CA PHE A 136 0.13 -4.12 15.43
C PHE A 136 -0.45 -2.78 14.96
N GLY A 137 0.06 -1.64 15.45
CA GLY A 137 -0.49 -0.30 15.17
C GLY A 137 -0.52 0.00 13.66
N LEU A 138 0.58 -0.25 12.95
CA LEU A 138 0.61 -0.06 11.50
C LEU A 138 -0.38 -0.98 10.76
N LYS A 139 -0.54 -2.22 11.22
CA LYS A 139 -1.47 -3.20 10.63
C LYS A 139 -2.94 -2.84 10.88
N LEU A 140 -3.25 -2.08 11.93
CA LEU A 140 -4.60 -1.54 12.15
C LEU A 140 -4.88 -0.37 11.21
N VAL A 141 -3.87 0.44 10.91
CA VAL A 141 -4.00 1.55 9.95
C VAL A 141 -4.09 1.00 8.52
N TYR A 142 -3.30 -0.01 8.17
CA TYR A 142 -3.25 -0.69 6.86
C TYR A 142 -3.54 -2.20 6.97
N PRO A 143 -4.81 -2.60 7.21
CA PRO A 143 -5.17 -4.01 7.32
C PRO A 143 -4.88 -4.83 6.05
N GLY A 144 -4.81 -4.19 4.88
CA GLY A 144 -4.38 -4.83 3.62
C GLY A 144 -3.01 -5.52 3.68
N SER A 145 -2.11 -5.10 4.58
CA SER A 145 -0.80 -5.75 4.75
C SER A 145 -0.85 -7.00 5.62
N ILE A 146 -2.01 -7.34 6.22
CA ILE A 146 -2.15 -8.52 7.07
C ILE A 146 -2.25 -9.77 6.19
N SER A 147 -1.31 -10.70 6.34
CA SER A 147 -1.23 -11.90 5.50
C SER A 147 -2.51 -12.75 5.49
N MET A 148 -3.27 -12.77 6.58
CA MET A 148 -4.55 -13.48 6.65
C MET A 148 -5.61 -12.83 5.75
N LEU A 149 -5.72 -11.50 5.74
CA LEU A 149 -6.63 -10.78 4.86
C LEU A 149 -6.21 -10.98 3.40
N GLN A 150 -4.92 -10.85 3.10
CA GLN A 150 -4.39 -11.11 1.75
C GLN A 150 -4.67 -12.53 1.28
N TYR A 151 -4.56 -13.52 2.16
CA TYR A 151 -4.93 -14.90 1.85
C TYR A 151 -6.42 -15.02 1.52
N ALA A 152 -7.30 -14.41 2.33
CA ALA A 152 -8.74 -14.39 2.07
C ALA A 152 -9.09 -13.69 0.75
N MET A 153 -8.33 -12.66 0.37
CA MET A 153 -8.53 -11.90 -0.86
C MET A 153 -7.85 -12.54 -2.09
N SER A 154 -6.91 -13.48 -1.90
CA SER A 154 -6.02 -13.99 -2.95
C SER A 154 -6.74 -14.41 -4.24
N LYS A 155 -7.88 -15.11 -4.13
CA LYS A 155 -8.67 -15.53 -5.29
C LYS A 155 -9.22 -14.34 -6.08
N PHE A 156 -9.78 -13.35 -5.38
CA PHE A 156 -10.30 -12.12 -5.99
C PHE A 156 -9.20 -11.28 -6.63
N LEU A 157 -8.01 -11.22 -6.02
CA LEU A 157 -6.87 -10.51 -6.60
C LEU A 157 -6.40 -11.18 -7.90
N VAL A 158 -6.31 -12.51 -7.93
CA VAL A 158 -5.95 -13.25 -9.15
C VAL A 158 -7.01 -13.04 -10.24
N GLU A 159 -8.30 -13.12 -9.91
CA GLU A 159 -9.40 -12.88 -10.84
C GLU A 159 -9.42 -11.44 -11.38
N GLY A 160 -9.28 -10.44 -10.50
CA GLY A 160 -9.19 -9.02 -10.86
C GLY A 160 -8.01 -8.74 -11.79
N ARG A 161 -6.82 -9.25 -11.47
CA ARG A 161 -5.64 -9.13 -12.34
C ARG A 161 -5.87 -9.77 -13.72
N MET A 162 -6.46 -10.97 -13.75
CA MET A 162 -6.79 -11.64 -15.02
C MET A 162 -7.76 -10.81 -15.86
N LYS A 163 -8.75 -10.17 -15.23
CA LYS A 163 -9.69 -9.27 -15.90
C LYS A 163 -8.97 -8.08 -16.53
N LEU A 164 -8.10 -7.40 -15.78
CA LEU A 164 -7.31 -6.26 -16.28
C LEU A 164 -6.44 -6.67 -17.49
N VAL A 165 -5.78 -7.83 -17.42
CA VAL A 165 -4.94 -8.33 -18.53
C VAL A 165 -5.79 -8.69 -19.77
N LYS A 166 -6.87 -9.44 -19.59
CA LYS A 166 -7.67 -9.96 -20.72
C LYS A 166 -8.57 -8.92 -21.36
N GLU A 167 -9.27 -8.12 -20.56
CA GLU A 167 -10.29 -7.18 -21.05
C GLU A 167 -9.70 -5.81 -21.39
N HIS A 168 -8.62 -5.41 -20.71
CA HIS A 168 -8.03 -4.07 -20.87
C HIS A 168 -6.60 -4.08 -21.42
N SER A 169 -6.07 -5.24 -21.82
CA SER A 169 -4.68 -5.38 -22.26
C SER A 169 -3.67 -4.88 -21.22
N GLY A 170 -3.99 -5.05 -19.94
CA GLY A 170 -3.13 -4.61 -18.85
C GLY A 170 -1.77 -5.32 -18.85
N GLU A 171 -0.72 -4.55 -18.61
CA GLU A 171 0.66 -5.02 -18.46
C GLU A 171 1.11 -4.87 -17.01
N ARG A 172 1.48 -5.98 -16.38
CA ARG A 172 2.04 -5.99 -15.01
C ARG A 172 3.51 -5.59 -15.03
N PHE A 173 3.95 -4.89 -14.00
CA PHE A 173 5.35 -4.49 -13.81
C PHE A 173 5.78 -4.65 -12.35
N LYS A 174 7.05 -5.04 -12.16
CA LYS A 174 7.74 -4.96 -10.88
C LYS A 174 8.67 -3.75 -10.84
N LEU A 175 8.39 -2.83 -9.93
CA LEU A 175 9.19 -1.61 -9.71
C LEU A 175 10.01 -1.75 -8.43
N GLN A 176 11.29 -1.45 -8.46
CA GLN A 176 12.12 -1.42 -7.25
C GLN A 176 12.26 0.02 -6.76
N THR A 177 11.92 0.26 -5.50
CA THR A 177 12.01 1.56 -4.83
C THR A 177 13.44 1.85 -4.36
N LEU A 178 13.66 3.09 -3.90
CA LEU A 178 14.96 3.53 -3.39
C LEU A 178 15.43 2.74 -2.15
N ASP A 179 14.50 2.36 -1.28
CA ASP A 179 14.74 1.55 -0.07
C ASP A 179 14.77 0.03 -0.36
N GLY A 180 14.70 -0.36 -1.64
CA GLY A 180 14.86 -1.75 -2.08
C GLY A 180 13.58 -2.58 -2.06
N ASN A 181 12.44 -2.00 -1.70
CA ASN A 181 11.14 -2.67 -1.83
C ASN A 181 10.78 -2.91 -3.31
N GLU A 182 10.07 -4.01 -3.56
CA GLU A 182 9.52 -4.36 -4.86
C GLU A 182 8.02 -4.08 -4.86
N ILE A 183 7.55 -3.22 -5.75
CA ILE A 183 6.16 -2.77 -5.85
C ILE A 183 5.50 -3.41 -7.06
N ASP A 184 4.38 -4.08 -6.81
CA ASP A 184 3.52 -4.69 -7.81
C ASP A 184 2.58 -3.65 -8.42
N SER A 185 2.67 -3.50 -9.75
CA SER A 185 1.94 -2.47 -10.49
C SER A 185 1.34 -3.00 -11.78
N MET A 186 0.31 -2.31 -12.26
CA MET A 186 -0.43 -2.64 -13.47
C MET A 186 -0.65 -1.39 -14.29
N PHE A 187 -0.24 -1.44 -15.56
CA PHE A 187 -0.41 -0.35 -16.52
C PHE A 187 -1.39 -0.75 -17.62
N ILE A 188 -2.32 0.15 -17.94
CA ILE A 188 -3.26 0.02 -19.05
C ILE A 188 -3.04 1.22 -19.97
N ASP A 189 -2.55 0.93 -21.18
CA ASP A 189 -2.27 1.94 -22.19
C ASP A 189 -3.48 2.16 -23.10
N LYS A 190 -4.07 3.36 -23.03
CA LYS A 190 -5.16 3.78 -23.91
C LYS A 190 -4.73 4.80 -24.97
N ARG A 191 -3.44 5.13 -25.06
CA ARG A 191 -2.92 6.01 -26.12
C ARG A 191 -3.24 5.43 -27.50
N ASN A 192 -3.52 6.33 -28.45
CA ASN A 192 -3.92 5.99 -29.82
C ASN A 192 -5.23 5.18 -29.96
N ARG A 193 -5.96 4.94 -28.86
CA ARG A 193 -7.27 4.26 -28.87
C ARG A 193 -8.41 5.21 -28.50
N HIS A 194 -8.14 6.14 -27.58
CA HIS A 194 -9.11 7.10 -27.07
C HIS A 194 -8.47 8.47 -26.89
N GLU A 195 -9.29 9.53 -26.96
CA GLU A 195 -8.86 10.92 -26.77
C GLU A 195 -8.20 11.14 -25.40
N ASN A 196 -8.83 10.62 -24.34
CA ASN A 196 -8.32 10.68 -22.96
C ASN A 196 -7.08 9.79 -22.73
N GLY A 197 -6.71 8.92 -23.68
CA GLY A 197 -5.63 7.96 -23.52
C GLY A 197 -4.25 8.59 -23.35
N ASN A 198 -4.06 9.85 -23.78
CA ASN A 198 -2.81 10.59 -23.58
C ASN A 198 -2.63 11.12 -22.15
N ILE A 199 -3.68 11.05 -21.32
CA ILE A 199 -3.63 11.39 -19.90
C ILE A 199 -3.51 10.08 -19.11
N LEU A 200 -2.54 10.04 -18.20
CA LEU A 200 -2.33 8.94 -17.26
C LEU A 200 -3.00 9.28 -15.93
N VAL A 201 -3.80 8.36 -15.40
CA VAL A 201 -4.28 8.40 -14.03
C VAL A 201 -3.49 7.41 -13.18
N VAL A 202 -2.75 7.91 -12.19
CA VAL A 202 -2.03 7.08 -11.22
C VAL A 202 -2.92 6.88 -9.99
N CYS A 203 -3.26 5.63 -9.71
CA CYS A 203 -4.22 5.26 -8.66
C CYS A 203 -3.50 4.77 -7.39
N ALA A 204 -3.85 5.35 -6.25
CA ALA A 204 -3.45 4.87 -4.92
C ALA A 204 -4.70 4.45 -4.12
N GLU A 205 -4.67 3.22 -3.62
CA GLU A 205 -5.81 2.56 -3.00
C GLU A 205 -6.03 2.95 -1.53
N GLY A 206 -7.13 2.46 -0.97
CA GLY A 206 -7.45 2.57 0.45
C GLY A 206 -6.66 1.58 1.32
N ASN A 207 -6.87 1.64 2.63
CA ASN A 207 -6.09 0.89 3.62
C ASN A 207 -6.26 -0.65 3.61
N ALA A 208 -7.26 -1.14 2.89
CA ALA A 208 -7.47 -2.55 2.54
C ALA A 208 -7.74 -2.72 1.04
N GLY A 209 -7.43 -1.71 0.23
CA GLY A 209 -7.63 -1.72 -1.21
C GLY A 209 -6.44 -2.32 -1.95
N PHE A 210 -6.71 -2.91 -3.11
CA PHE A 210 -5.73 -3.51 -4.00
C PHE A 210 -6.04 -3.07 -5.42
N TYR A 211 -5.01 -2.75 -6.22
CA TYR A 211 -5.23 -2.22 -7.57
C TYR A 211 -6.05 -3.18 -8.45
N GLU A 212 -5.94 -4.49 -8.18
CA GLU A 212 -6.61 -5.54 -8.94
C GLU A 212 -8.14 -5.42 -8.95
N ILE A 213 -8.72 -4.84 -7.89
CA ILE A 213 -10.16 -4.78 -7.65
C ILE A 213 -10.65 -3.41 -7.16
N GLY A 214 -9.78 -2.40 -7.23
CA GLY A 214 -10.00 -1.10 -6.61
C GLY A 214 -10.31 0.03 -7.60
N VAL A 215 -9.81 1.22 -7.28
CA VAL A 215 -10.19 2.47 -7.92
C VAL A 215 -9.69 2.64 -9.36
N MET A 216 -8.83 1.74 -9.85
CA MET A 216 -8.41 1.71 -11.25
C MET A 216 -9.59 1.61 -12.24
N VAL A 217 -10.69 0.94 -11.87
CA VAL A 217 -11.82 0.69 -12.78
C VAL A 217 -12.43 1.99 -13.30
N THR A 218 -12.62 2.98 -12.42
CA THR A 218 -13.24 4.27 -12.78
C THR A 218 -12.52 5.02 -13.91
N PRO A 219 -11.21 5.32 -13.84
CA PRO A 219 -10.49 5.96 -14.93
C PRO A 219 -10.34 5.05 -16.17
N ILE A 220 -10.31 3.72 -16.02
CA ILE A 220 -10.36 2.80 -17.16
C ILE A 220 -11.67 3.01 -17.92
N GLU A 221 -12.82 2.99 -17.26
CA GLU A 221 -14.13 3.19 -17.89
C GLU A 221 -14.27 4.58 -18.52
N ALA A 222 -13.63 5.59 -17.93
CA ALA A 222 -13.54 6.95 -18.48
C ALA A 222 -12.50 7.11 -19.63
N ASN A 223 -11.93 6.00 -20.12
CA ASN A 223 -11.01 5.93 -21.25
C ASN A 223 -9.64 6.60 -21.09
N TYR A 224 -9.17 6.77 -19.86
CA TYR A 224 -7.81 7.20 -19.56
C TYR A 224 -6.81 6.05 -19.63
N SER A 225 -5.52 6.37 -19.85
CA SER A 225 -4.46 5.43 -19.48
C SER A 225 -4.38 5.37 -17.96
N VAL A 226 -4.11 4.20 -17.39
CA VAL A 226 -4.15 4.00 -15.92
C VAL A 226 -2.95 3.24 -15.44
N LEU A 227 -2.37 3.69 -14.33
CA LEU A 227 -1.30 2.99 -13.61
C LEU A 227 -1.72 2.82 -12.14
N GLY A 228 -1.98 1.58 -11.74
CA GLY A 228 -2.24 1.23 -10.35
C GLY A 228 -1.08 0.47 -9.75
N TYR A 229 -0.96 0.52 -8.42
CA TYR A 229 0.07 -0.19 -7.68
C TYR A 229 -0.47 -0.61 -6.31
N ASN A 230 0.13 -1.65 -5.74
CA ASN A 230 -0.16 -2.08 -4.38
C ASN A 230 0.83 -1.42 -3.40
N HIS A 231 0.30 -0.91 -2.29
CA HIS A 231 1.08 -0.38 -1.15
C HIS A 231 2.20 -1.34 -0.73
N PRO A 232 3.32 -0.88 -0.14
CA PRO A 232 4.31 -1.76 0.47
C PRO A 232 3.65 -2.77 1.43
N GLY A 233 3.97 -4.04 1.24
CA GLY A 233 3.41 -5.16 1.99
C GLY A 233 2.02 -5.63 1.55
N PHE A 234 1.44 -5.08 0.47
CA PHE A 234 0.15 -5.52 -0.08
C PHE A 234 0.34 -6.38 -1.34
N GLY A 235 -0.39 -7.49 -1.43
CA GLY A 235 -0.43 -8.32 -2.64
C GLY A 235 0.96 -8.84 -3.01
N GLY A 236 1.44 -8.50 -4.20
CA GLY A 236 2.81 -8.80 -4.62
C GLY A 236 3.88 -7.89 -3.99
N SER A 237 3.51 -6.71 -3.49
CA SER A 237 4.48 -5.72 -3.01
C SER A 237 5.18 -6.16 -1.72
N THR A 238 6.48 -5.96 -1.63
CA THR A 238 7.27 -6.21 -0.41
C THR A 238 7.26 -5.00 0.53
N GLY A 239 7.87 -5.13 1.70
CA GLY A 239 8.01 -4.03 2.66
C GLY A 239 6.82 -3.92 3.61
N THR A 240 6.64 -2.72 4.15
CA THR A 240 5.61 -2.37 5.14
C THR A 240 5.13 -0.94 4.90
N PRO A 241 3.83 -0.63 5.04
CA PRO A 241 3.25 0.64 4.60
C PRO A 241 3.52 1.80 5.58
N TYR A 242 4.77 1.93 6.05
CA TYR A 242 5.21 3.10 6.78
C TYR A 242 5.20 4.32 5.84
N PRO A 243 5.02 5.54 6.39
CA PRO A 243 4.94 6.74 5.58
C PRO A 243 6.12 6.94 4.61
N ASP A 244 7.35 6.63 5.03
CA ASP A 244 8.54 6.71 4.18
C ASP A 244 8.53 5.68 3.04
N GLN A 245 8.11 4.44 3.30
CA GLN A 245 8.00 3.41 2.27
C GLN A 245 6.84 3.70 1.30
N GLU A 246 5.73 4.25 1.77
CA GLU A 246 4.63 4.74 0.92
C GLU A 246 5.11 5.84 -0.05
N GLN A 247 5.90 6.79 0.46
CA GLN A 247 6.51 7.84 -0.35
C GLN A 247 7.48 7.26 -1.38
N ASN A 248 8.37 6.35 -0.97
CA ASN A 248 9.30 5.68 -1.88
C ASN A 248 8.58 4.86 -2.97
N ALA A 249 7.44 4.24 -2.63
CA ALA A 249 6.63 3.47 -3.55
C ALA A 249 5.98 4.36 -4.62
N ILE A 250 5.25 5.41 -4.22
CA ILE A 250 4.63 6.33 -5.18
C ILE A 250 5.68 7.09 -5.99
N ASP A 251 6.86 7.39 -5.42
CA ASP A 251 7.96 7.99 -6.17
C ASP A 251 8.46 7.05 -7.27
N ALA A 252 8.67 5.76 -6.98
CA ALA A 252 9.05 4.78 -7.98
C ALA A 252 8.00 4.65 -9.10
N VAL A 253 6.71 4.70 -8.75
CA VAL A 253 5.58 4.70 -9.70
C VAL A 253 5.62 5.95 -10.59
N MET A 254 5.86 7.13 -10.01
CA MET A 254 5.96 8.39 -10.75
C MET A 254 7.17 8.42 -11.68
N GLN A 255 8.34 7.99 -11.20
CA GLN A 255 9.54 7.89 -12.03
C GLN A 255 9.34 6.89 -13.17
N PHE A 256 8.71 5.75 -12.91
CA PHE A 256 8.37 4.78 -13.94
C PHE A 256 7.43 5.37 -15.00
N ALA A 257 6.36 6.07 -14.58
CA ALA A 257 5.43 6.74 -15.48
C ALA A 257 6.13 7.75 -16.41
N ILE A 258 7.05 8.54 -15.86
CA ILE A 258 7.73 9.61 -16.59
C ILE A 258 8.85 9.04 -17.48
N GLN A 259 9.76 8.26 -16.91
CA GLN A 259 10.99 7.84 -17.57
C GLN A 259 10.80 6.62 -18.48
N ARG A 260 9.93 5.69 -18.07
CA ARG A 260 9.76 4.40 -18.78
C ARG A 260 8.51 4.38 -19.64
N LEU A 261 7.39 4.89 -19.14
CA LEU A 261 6.14 4.98 -19.91
C LEU A 261 6.04 6.25 -20.77
N ASN A 262 6.93 7.22 -20.57
CA ASN A 262 7.04 8.48 -21.32
C ASN A 262 5.79 9.39 -21.22
N PHE A 263 5.13 9.43 -20.06
CA PHE A 263 4.13 10.45 -19.78
C PHE A 263 4.80 11.72 -19.26
N LEU A 264 4.49 12.86 -19.88
CA LEU A 264 4.89 14.16 -19.34
C LEU A 264 4.12 14.43 -18.03
N PRO A 265 4.74 15.05 -17.01
CA PRO A 265 4.07 15.36 -15.74
C PRO A 265 2.72 16.06 -15.93
N GLU A 266 2.62 17.03 -16.83
CA GLU A 266 1.38 17.78 -17.14
C GLU A 266 0.24 16.93 -17.74
N ASN A 267 0.52 15.68 -18.09
CA ASN A 267 -0.45 14.70 -18.55
C ASN A 267 -0.73 13.61 -17.50
N ILE A 268 -0.28 13.79 -16.25
CA ILE A 268 -0.51 12.84 -15.15
C ILE A 268 -1.52 13.44 -14.17
N ILE A 269 -2.58 12.69 -13.87
CA ILE A 269 -3.51 12.93 -12.77
C ILE A 269 -3.20 11.94 -11.68
N LEU A 270 -3.10 12.41 -10.44
CA LEU A 270 -3.02 11.54 -9.27
C LEU A 270 -4.41 11.33 -8.70
N PHE A 271 -4.79 10.08 -8.43
CA PHE A 271 -6.08 9.72 -7.85
C PHE A 271 -5.88 8.86 -6.60
N GLY A 272 -6.09 9.47 -5.44
CA GLY A 272 -6.00 8.80 -4.14
C GLY A 272 -7.38 8.55 -3.56
N TRP A 273 -7.65 7.31 -3.15
CA TRP A 273 -8.85 6.97 -2.40
C TRP A 273 -8.53 6.73 -0.94
N SER A 274 -9.30 7.37 -0.06
CA SER A 274 -9.15 7.25 1.39
C SER A 274 -7.71 7.53 1.85
N ILE A 275 -7.03 6.53 2.43
CA ILE A 275 -5.64 6.63 2.90
C ILE A 275 -4.64 6.84 1.76
N GLY A 276 -4.93 6.37 0.53
CA GLY A 276 -4.13 6.61 -0.67
C GLY A 276 -4.04 8.08 -1.05
N GLY A 277 -4.91 8.92 -0.46
CA GLY A 277 -4.78 10.37 -0.47
C GLY A 277 -3.43 10.86 0.08
N TYR A 278 -2.79 10.12 0.99
CA TYR A 278 -1.46 10.44 1.51
C TYR A 278 -0.37 10.31 0.46
N SER A 279 -0.26 9.14 -0.16
CA SER A 279 0.77 8.86 -1.16
C SER A 279 0.62 9.80 -2.36
N THR A 280 -0.61 10.06 -2.78
CA THR A 280 -0.90 11.01 -3.89
C THR A 280 -0.71 12.48 -3.51
N SER A 281 -1.04 12.91 -2.28
CA SER A 281 -0.74 14.27 -1.82
C SER A 281 0.77 14.52 -1.72
N TRP A 282 1.53 13.52 -1.27
CA TRP A 282 2.98 13.62 -1.22
C TRP A 282 3.58 13.70 -2.64
N ALA A 283 3.11 12.84 -3.56
CA ALA A 283 3.56 12.90 -4.94
C ALA A 283 3.17 14.22 -5.62
N ALA A 284 2.00 14.79 -5.33
CA ALA A 284 1.63 16.11 -5.84
C ALA A 284 2.58 17.22 -5.37
N ALA A 285 3.01 17.18 -4.10
CA ALA A 285 4.00 18.11 -3.57
C ALA A 285 5.38 17.95 -4.23
N GLN A 286 5.80 16.72 -4.50
CA GLN A 286 7.11 16.42 -5.11
C GLN A 286 7.13 16.66 -6.63
N TYR A 287 5.98 16.52 -7.29
CA TYR A 287 5.78 16.66 -8.73
C TYR A 287 4.75 17.76 -9.04
N PRO A 288 5.03 19.05 -8.75
CA PRO A 288 4.01 20.11 -8.80
C PRO A 288 3.49 20.44 -10.21
N LYS A 289 4.12 19.89 -11.27
CA LYS A 289 3.71 20.05 -12.67
C LYS A 289 2.62 19.05 -13.11
N ILE A 290 2.17 18.16 -12.22
CA ILE A 290 1.08 17.24 -12.56
C ILE A 290 -0.18 17.99 -13.01
N ARG A 291 -1.00 17.32 -13.83
CA ARG A 291 -2.24 17.88 -14.36
C ARG A 291 -3.24 18.23 -13.25
N GLY A 292 -3.29 17.41 -12.20
CA GLY A 292 -4.23 17.56 -11.11
C GLY A 292 -4.18 16.42 -10.10
N LEU A 293 -4.77 16.68 -8.94
CA LEU A 293 -4.92 15.72 -7.85
C LEU A 293 -6.41 15.50 -7.56
N ILE A 294 -6.83 14.25 -7.47
CA ILE A 294 -8.17 13.82 -7.06
C ILE A 294 -8.03 13.10 -5.72
N LEU A 295 -8.76 13.58 -4.72
CA LEU A 295 -8.83 13.00 -3.38
C LEU A 295 -10.27 12.57 -3.11
N ASP A 296 -10.55 11.27 -3.16
CA ASP A 296 -11.88 10.71 -2.89
C ASP A 296 -11.93 10.08 -1.50
N ALA A 297 -12.87 10.54 -0.67
CA ALA A 297 -13.05 10.08 0.71
C ALA A 297 -11.77 10.18 1.57
N THR A 298 -10.92 11.17 1.29
CA THR A 298 -9.68 11.44 2.04
C THR A 298 -9.94 12.37 3.23
N PHE A 299 -8.96 12.42 4.14
CA PHE A 299 -8.96 13.21 5.37
C PHE A 299 -7.82 14.23 5.39
N ASP A 300 -7.85 15.21 6.29
CA ASP A 300 -6.76 16.18 6.47
C ASP A 300 -5.58 15.63 7.29
N ASP A 301 -5.87 14.88 8.34
CA ASP A 301 -4.92 14.28 9.26
C ASP A 301 -5.49 12.96 9.80
N VAL A 302 -4.68 11.90 9.88
CA VAL A 302 -5.12 10.60 10.40
C VAL A 302 -5.28 10.59 11.92
N LEU A 303 -4.62 11.50 12.65
CA LEU A 303 -4.59 11.46 14.11
C LEU A 303 -5.99 11.49 14.76
N PRO A 304 -6.92 12.38 14.38
CA PRO A 304 -8.27 12.39 14.95
C PRO A 304 -9.02 11.07 14.72
N LEU A 305 -8.86 10.46 13.53
CA LEU A 305 -9.47 9.17 13.18
C LEU A 305 -8.88 8.03 14.02
N ALA A 306 -7.57 8.03 14.24
CA ALA A 306 -6.89 7.02 15.05
C ALA A 306 -7.28 7.10 16.53
N ILE A 307 -7.41 8.30 17.08
CA ILE A 307 -7.84 8.50 18.48
C ILE A 307 -9.26 7.98 18.69
N LEU A 308 -10.17 8.23 17.74
CA LEU A 308 -11.57 7.81 17.84
C LEU A 308 -11.74 6.29 17.96
N LYS A 309 -10.87 5.53 17.30
CA LYS A 309 -10.94 4.05 17.29
C LYS A 309 -10.30 3.40 18.52
N MET A 310 -9.78 4.19 19.47
CA MET A 310 -9.05 3.70 20.64
C MET A 310 -9.66 4.22 21.95
N PRO A 311 -9.57 3.45 23.06
CA PRO A 311 -9.95 3.95 24.38
C PRO A 311 -9.26 5.28 24.72
N GLN A 312 -9.99 6.23 25.30
CA GLN A 312 -9.46 7.58 25.62
C GLN A 312 -8.20 7.55 26.49
N LEU A 313 -8.07 6.56 27.39
CA LEU A 313 -6.88 6.36 28.22
C LEU A 313 -5.59 6.17 27.40
N LEU A 314 -5.70 5.64 26.17
CA LEU A 314 -4.57 5.39 25.28
C LEU A 314 -4.25 6.59 24.37
N ALA A 315 -5.02 7.67 24.40
CA ALA A 315 -4.85 8.82 23.51
C ALA A 315 -3.42 9.40 23.51
N PRO A 316 -2.69 9.50 24.64
CA PRO A 316 -1.29 9.95 24.62
C PRO A 316 -0.36 9.03 23.82
N ILE A 317 -0.50 7.70 23.97
CA ILE A 317 0.30 6.71 23.25
C ILE A 317 -0.07 6.73 21.77
N VAL A 318 -1.36 6.77 21.44
CA VAL A 318 -1.83 6.87 20.04
C VAL A 318 -1.28 8.13 19.38
N ARG A 319 -1.35 9.27 20.06
CA ARG A 319 -0.81 10.55 19.55
C ARG A 319 0.68 10.46 19.25
N THR A 320 1.46 9.95 20.18
CA THR A 320 2.91 9.78 19.99
C THR A 320 3.20 8.79 18.86
N THR A 321 2.51 7.64 18.83
CA THR A 321 2.63 6.62 17.77
C THR A 321 2.38 7.20 16.39
N ILE A 322 1.23 7.87 16.21
CA ILE A 322 0.87 8.48 14.92
C ILE A 322 1.87 9.56 14.54
N ARG A 323 2.19 10.50 15.44
CA ARG A 323 3.07 11.62 15.11
C ARG A 323 4.51 11.23 14.81
N GLU A 324 5.00 10.13 15.38
CA GLU A 324 6.40 9.69 15.19
C GLU A 324 6.56 8.67 14.08
N TYR A 325 5.61 7.76 13.91
CA TYR A 325 5.79 6.59 13.05
C TYR A 325 4.76 6.50 11.91
N ILE A 326 3.59 7.15 12.02
CA ILE A 326 2.48 7.01 11.07
C ILE A 326 1.83 8.37 10.77
N ASN A 327 2.66 9.40 10.55
CA ASN A 327 2.19 10.78 10.44
C ASN A 327 1.62 11.06 9.04
N LEU A 328 0.36 10.69 8.83
CA LEU A 328 -0.36 10.92 7.57
C LEU A 328 -1.13 12.26 7.66
N ASN A 329 -0.46 13.35 7.28
CA ASN A 329 -1.02 14.69 7.27
C ASN A 329 -1.11 15.23 5.83
N ASN A 330 -2.26 15.01 5.21
CA ASN A 330 -2.51 15.39 3.81
C ASN A 330 -2.53 16.91 3.65
N TYR A 331 -3.14 17.64 4.60
CA TYR A 331 -3.18 19.10 4.55
C TYR A 331 -1.78 19.71 4.45
N GLN A 332 -0.84 19.25 5.28
CA GLN A 332 0.53 19.76 5.28
C GLN A 332 1.29 19.45 3.97
N LEU A 333 0.95 18.36 3.28
CA LEU A 333 1.51 18.05 1.97
C LEU A 333 0.90 18.96 0.89
N LEU A 334 -0.42 19.17 0.94
CA LEU A 334 -1.14 20.01 -0.03
C LEU A 334 -0.75 21.48 0.02
N THR A 335 -0.24 22.00 1.14
CA THR A 335 0.31 23.37 1.17
C THR A 335 1.51 23.55 0.23
N ASN A 336 2.19 22.46 -0.13
CA ASN A 336 3.33 22.49 -1.06
C ASN A 336 2.93 22.21 -2.52
N TYR A 337 1.65 21.92 -2.80
CA TYR A 337 1.16 21.68 -4.14
C TYR A 337 0.29 22.86 -4.62
N PRO A 338 0.73 23.64 -5.62
CA PRO A 338 -0.01 24.80 -6.11
C PRO A 338 -1.11 24.45 -7.14
N GLY A 339 -1.08 23.24 -7.71
CA GLY A 339 -1.97 22.86 -8.82
C GLY A 339 -3.43 22.58 -8.41
N PRO A 340 -4.28 22.18 -9.38
CA PRO A 340 -5.69 21.92 -9.13
C PRO A 340 -5.88 20.67 -8.28
N VAL A 341 -6.82 20.74 -7.33
CA VAL A 341 -7.21 19.67 -6.43
C VAL A 341 -8.74 19.51 -6.50
N LEU A 342 -9.20 18.30 -6.80
CA LEU A 342 -10.59 17.89 -6.69
C LEU A 342 -10.75 17.06 -5.41
N ILE A 343 -11.62 17.49 -4.51
CA ILE A 343 -11.98 16.71 -3.31
C ILE A 343 -13.38 16.15 -3.55
N VAL A 344 -13.48 14.82 -3.60
CA VAL A 344 -14.77 14.10 -3.64
C VAL A 344 -15.14 13.75 -2.21
N ARG A 345 -16.13 14.48 -1.68
CA ARG A 345 -16.67 14.26 -0.34
C ARG A 345 -17.83 13.28 -0.41
N ARG A 346 -17.76 12.21 0.38
CA ARG A 346 -18.86 11.26 0.57
C ARG A 346 -19.70 11.67 1.78
N THR A 347 -21.00 11.91 1.59
CA THR A 347 -21.91 12.45 2.60
C THR A 347 -22.39 11.41 3.61
N GLU A 348 -22.34 10.13 3.24
CA GLU A 348 -22.72 8.98 4.08
C GLU A 348 -21.49 8.15 4.52
N ASP A 349 -20.35 8.81 4.71
CA ASP A 349 -19.10 8.14 5.07
C ASP A 349 -18.97 7.93 6.59
N GLU A 350 -19.04 6.67 7.02
CA GLU A 350 -18.89 6.27 8.43
C GLU A 350 -17.43 6.17 8.92
N VAL A 351 -16.46 6.21 8.00
CA VAL A 351 -15.05 5.97 8.29
C VAL A 351 -14.32 7.29 8.58
N ILE A 352 -14.59 8.33 7.80
CA ILE A 352 -13.88 9.62 7.88
C ILE A 352 -14.63 10.70 8.67
N CYS A 353 -15.80 10.39 9.24
CA CYS A 353 -16.46 11.26 10.22
C CYS A 353 -15.97 10.94 11.63
N THR A 354 -15.72 11.96 12.46
CA THR A 354 -15.29 11.73 13.85
C THR A 354 -16.45 11.46 14.81
N GLU A 355 -17.68 11.73 14.37
CA GLU A 355 -18.91 11.41 15.07
C GLU A 355 -19.87 10.68 14.13
N GLU A 356 -20.52 9.64 14.64
CA GLU A 356 -21.44 8.82 13.85
C GLU A 356 -22.64 9.65 13.38
N SER A 357 -23.00 9.52 12.10
CA SER A 357 -24.11 10.25 11.46
C SER A 357 -24.01 11.79 11.54
N ASN A 358 -22.83 12.35 11.85
CA ASN A 358 -22.62 13.79 11.90
C ASN A 358 -21.67 14.25 10.78
N LEU A 359 -22.26 14.69 9.66
CA LEU A 359 -21.55 15.14 8.46
C LEU A 359 -20.61 16.33 8.72
N SER A 360 -20.91 17.19 9.71
CA SER A 360 -20.04 18.32 10.06
C SER A 360 -18.61 17.86 10.41
N THR A 361 -18.51 16.67 11.00
CA THR A 361 -17.24 16.11 11.48
C THR A 361 -16.42 15.38 10.42
N ASN A 362 -16.89 15.34 9.17
CA ASN A 362 -16.19 14.71 8.07
C ASN A 362 -14.79 15.35 7.89
N ARG A 363 -13.74 14.53 7.91
CA ARG A 363 -12.35 15.02 7.77
C ARG A 363 -12.05 15.62 6.39
N GLY A 364 -12.85 15.30 5.37
CA GLY A 364 -12.83 15.96 4.06
C GLY A 364 -13.25 17.44 4.13
N ASN A 365 -14.23 17.78 4.99
CA ASN A 365 -14.60 19.18 5.23
C ASN A 365 -13.40 19.94 5.82
N ASN A 366 -12.76 19.35 6.83
CA ASN A 366 -11.58 19.93 7.49
C ASN A 366 -10.44 20.16 6.48
N LEU A 367 -10.23 19.21 5.56
CA LEU A 367 -9.22 19.33 4.51
C LEU A 367 -9.51 20.49 3.56
N LEU A 368 -10.74 20.57 3.04
CA LEU A 368 -11.17 21.61 2.13
C LEU A 368 -11.03 23.00 2.76
N VAL A 369 -11.58 23.18 3.96
CA VAL A 369 -11.58 24.47 4.66
C VAL A 369 -10.14 24.93 4.96
N LYS A 370 -9.29 24.04 5.46
CA LYS A 370 -7.87 24.35 5.72
C LYS A 370 -7.13 24.73 4.44
N LEU A 371 -7.36 24.00 3.34
CA LEU A 371 -6.71 24.27 2.06
C LEU A 371 -7.16 25.61 1.46
N LEU A 372 -8.45 25.92 1.49
CA LEU A 372 -8.99 27.19 1.01
C LEU A 372 -8.45 28.36 1.84
N ARG A 373 -8.41 28.23 3.17
CA ARG A 373 -7.82 29.24 4.05
C ARG A 373 -6.33 29.46 3.79
N TYR A 374 -5.58 28.40 3.47
CA TYR A 374 -4.17 28.52 3.10
C TYR A 374 -3.97 29.22 1.75
N ARG A 375 -4.76 28.86 0.73
CA ARG A 375 -4.62 29.40 -0.64
C ARG A 375 -5.19 30.81 -0.79
N PHE A 376 -6.23 31.14 -0.02
CA PHE A 376 -6.97 32.40 -0.13
C PHE A 376 -7.21 33.04 1.26
N PRO A 377 -6.14 33.38 2.01
CA PRO A 377 -6.26 33.87 3.38
C PRO A 377 -7.07 35.17 3.52
N GLU A 378 -7.01 36.04 2.51
CA GLU A 378 -7.76 37.31 2.46
C GLU A 378 -9.24 37.13 2.05
N VAL A 379 -9.63 35.96 1.55
CA VAL A 379 -11.02 35.65 1.15
C VAL A 379 -11.72 34.81 2.22
N ILE A 380 -10.98 33.90 2.84
CA ILE A 380 -11.49 32.97 3.85
C ILE A 380 -11.07 33.48 5.23
N GLU A 381 -11.69 34.58 5.65
CA GLU A 381 -11.57 35.11 7.01
C GLU A 381 -12.43 34.28 7.99
N SER A 382 -12.45 34.66 9.27
CA SER A 382 -13.12 33.90 10.33
C SER A 382 -14.63 33.72 10.11
N GLU A 383 -15.30 34.71 9.51
CA GLU A 383 -16.74 34.66 9.22
C GLU A 383 -17.04 33.67 8.08
N GLN A 384 -16.33 33.78 6.96
CA GLN A 384 -16.49 32.88 5.82
C GLN A 384 -16.07 31.46 6.16
N PHE A 385 -15.08 31.29 7.04
CA PHE A 385 -14.72 29.98 7.60
C PHE A 385 -15.90 29.33 8.33
N THR A 386 -16.60 30.11 9.16
CA THR A 386 -17.75 29.62 9.92
C THR A 386 -18.91 29.29 8.99
N LEU A 387 -19.23 30.20 8.06
CA LEU A 387 -20.27 30.00 7.06
C LEU A 387 -20.01 28.75 6.19
N LEU A 388 -18.77 28.57 5.74
CA LEU A 388 -18.38 27.40 4.95
C LEU A 388 -18.49 26.11 5.76
N HIS A 389 -18.08 26.12 7.03
CA HIS A 389 -18.23 24.97 7.91
C HIS A 389 -19.70 24.62 8.13
N ASP A 390 -20.56 25.61 8.37
CA ASP A 390 -22.00 25.42 8.54
C ASP A 390 -22.63 24.87 7.25
N TYR A 391 -22.29 25.43 6.09
CA TYR A 391 -22.73 24.95 4.78
C TYR A 391 -22.35 23.48 4.55
N LEU A 392 -21.10 23.12 4.85
CA LEU A 392 -20.62 21.74 4.72
C LEU A 392 -21.26 20.79 5.74
N SER A 393 -21.85 21.31 6.82
CA SER A 393 -22.57 20.52 7.82
C SER A 393 -24.00 20.18 7.41
N LEU A 394 -24.54 20.87 6.40
CA LEU A 394 -25.89 20.62 5.88
C LEU A 394 -25.94 19.34 5.03
N ASP A 395 -27.09 18.67 5.05
CA ASP A 395 -27.40 17.56 4.13
C ASP A 395 -27.52 18.06 2.68
N THR A 396 -27.30 17.18 1.71
CA THR A 396 -27.26 17.46 0.27
C THR A 396 -28.53 18.15 -0.24
N GLN A 397 -29.69 17.92 0.38
CA GLN A 397 -30.95 18.58 0.02
C GLN A 397 -31.05 20.04 0.51
N LYS A 398 -30.20 20.43 1.47
CA LYS A 398 -30.19 21.75 2.12
C LYS A 398 -28.96 22.59 1.73
N GLN A 399 -27.96 21.98 1.10
CA GLN A 399 -26.81 22.62 0.45
C GLN A 399 -27.19 23.18 -0.93
#